data_AF-A0A928VGP4-F1
#
_entry.id   AF-A0A928VGP4-F1
#
_cell.length_a   1.000
_cell.length_b   1.000
_cell.length_c   1.000
_cell.angle_alpha   90.00
_cell.angle_beta   90.00
_cell.angle_gamma   90.00
#
_symmetry.space_group_name_H-M   'P 1'
#
loop_
_entity.id
_entity.type
_entity.pdbx_description
1 polymer ?
#
loop_
_entity_poly.entity_id
_entity_poly.type
_entity_poly.pdbx_seq_one_letter_code
_entity_poly.pdbx_strand_id
1 'polypeptide(L)'
;MNLPFVLDVAIGLVFTYLILSLLAAELQELIATVLQWRAKHLRDSIEVLLGGGINTPEEQRVRDLVARMYDDPLLRNVNQEAKGAMAQGFRQITRVLFPSNRPGAFGNQASGPSYIAPETFATSLIEQLGVTSMVDKLSQVRFERFVKRIVGHYWVNEFGEVGLPADDMFESGWERGAIREIAAKSNQITLSADQNFRVLVEDYHDVLRTYQSGEANLATSIERLGEGLDAYIAACANLDQTLPDTVLYVRRLQAYKASVFGQNNSRAVISGGLKPSIAEIAELVNQGTATHQEVAGAYDRVANQARPIDAQVTASLQSQIEDYRMGLDPNSPDQPKTFEDLDYDLQQIFLANALKDLTSEERQLYEEYQSYKKIRNGLSRLPDSVKESMSILARRAQSRVERAENEVNQFRDEVAVWFDRSMSRASGVYKRNAKGVAILMGLFLAATTNSDTFHIFNRLSSDDSLRRIVTERASQLNLNAENSPRFSAQLENLKNETDAVLREISFPISWNSSNIGRQLGCPSSAISATPPQDQPPTEANQLKAQWDNLYKGCLNTDQVSTAPIPVQVAQIFMNRPLGLMRMIVSWAVCGIAIAMGAPFW
;
A
#
# COMPACT_ATOMS: atom_id res chain seq x y z
N MET A 1 7.34 56.18 15.51
CA MET A 1 8.00 55.30 14.51
C MET A 1 7.38 55.59 13.15
N ASN A 2 8.20 55.81 12.12
CA ASN A 2 7.71 56.02 10.76
C ASN A 2 7.25 54.68 10.16
N LEU A 3 6.16 54.69 9.37
CA LEU A 3 5.60 53.47 8.75
C LEU A 3 6.65 52.63 7.98
N PRO A 4 7.58 53.22 7.19
CA PRO A 4 8.62 52.45 6.49
C PRO A 4 9.55 51.69 7.44
N PHE A 5 9.89 52.27 8.59
CA PHE A 5 10.75 51.61 9.58
C PHE A 5 10.09 50.37 10.18
N VAL A 6 8.80 50.47 10.52
CA VAL A 6 8.04 49.32 11.06
C VAL A 6 7.95 48.20 10.02
N LEU A 7 7.73 48.58 8.76
CA LEU A 7 7.67 47.65 7.64
C LEU A 7 9.01 46.93 7.42
N ASP A 8 10.13 47.65 7.42
CA ASP A 8 11.46 47.07 7.25
C ASP A 8 11.80 46.05 8.37
N VAL A 9 11.49 46.40 9.63
CA VAL A 9 11.67 45.48 10.77
C VAL A 9 10.78 44.25 10.61
N ALA A 10 9.53 44.42 10.20
CA ALA A 10 8.60 43.32 9.96
C ALA A 10 9.10 42.39 8.84
N ILE A 11 9.56 42.95 7.70
CA ILE A 11 10.14 42.18 6.59
C ILE A 11 11.35 41.38 7.07
N GLY A 12 12.25 42.00 7.83
CA GLY A 12 13.44 41.32 8.34
C GLY A 12 13.13 40.17 9.30
N LEU A 13 12.11 40.32 10.16
CA LEU A 13 11.62 39.25 11.02
C LEU A 13 11.03 38.11 10.19
N VAL A 14 10.11 38.42 9.27
CA VAL A 14 9.47 37.41 8.42
C VAL A 14 10.51 36.63 7.62
N PHE A 15 11.47 37.31 7.00
CA PHE A 15 12.56 36.68 6.26
C PHE A 15 13.40 35.74 7.15
N THR A 16 13.79 36.19 8.35
CA THR A 16 14.59 35.39 9.28
C THR A 16 13.84 34.13 9.72
N TYR A 17 12.57 34.25 10.08
CA TYR A 17 11.75 33.09 10.48
C TYR A 17 11.43 32.17 9.30
N LEU A 18 11.28 32.70 8.09
CA LEU A 18 11.07 31.90 6.89
C LEU A 18 12.27 30.98 6.63
N ILE A 19 13.50 31.50 6.69
CA ILE A 19 14.72 30.68 6.53
C ILE A 19 14.82 29.61 7.62
N LEU A 20 14.61 29.99 8.89
CA LEU A 20 14.69 29.04 10.00
C LEU A 20 13.59 27.97 9.93
N SER A 21 12.39 28.32 9.45
CA SER A 21 11.27 27.39 9.27
C SER A 21 11.50 26.41 8.13
N LEU A 22 12.03 26.88 7.00
CA LEU A 22 12.41 26.02 5.87
C LEU A 22 13.51 25.02 6.28
N LEU A 23 14.54 25.49 6.99
CA LEU A 23 15.60 24.62 7.52
C LEU A 23 15.03 23.55 8.47
N ALA A 24 14.10 23.94 9.35
CA ALA A 24 13.45 23.00 10.26
C ALA A 24 12.59 21.96 9.52
N ALA A 25 11.86 22.37 8.47
CA ALA A 25 11.07 21.48 7.63
C ALA A 25 11.93 20.45 6.89
N GLU A 26 13.02 20.90 6.27
CA GLU A 26 13.99 20.01 5.58
C GLU A 26 14.63 19.01 6.55
N LEU A 27 15.04 19.47 7.73
CA LEU A 27 15.61 18.59 8.75
C LEU A 27 14.60 17.55 9.24
N GLN A 28 13.35 17.98 9.48
CA GLN A 28 12.28 17.09 9.90
C GLN A 28 11.97 16.03 8.83
N GLU A 29 11.90 16.42 7.56
CA GLU A 29 11.61 15.50 6.45
C GLU A 29 12.75 14.49 6.23
N LEU A 30 14.00 14.93 6.34
CA LEU A 30 15.17 14.05 6.28
C LEU A 30 15.14 13.01 7.40
N ILE A 31 14.86 13.43 8.63
CA ILE A 31 14.77 12.53 9.79
C ILE A 31 13.61 11.55 9.61
N ALA A 32 12.42 12.02 9.20
CA ALA A 32 11.25 11.18 8.99
C ALA A 32 11.47 10.12 7.89
N THR A 33 12.15 10.51 6.81
CA THR A 33 12.49 9.62 5.68
C THR A 33 13.50 8.55 6.11
N VAL A 34 14.56 8.95 6.81
CA VAL A 34 15.62 8.05 7.28
C VAL A 34 15.09 7.07 8.32
N LEU A 35 14.22 7.53 9.23
CA LEU A 35 13.64 6.70 10.28
C LEU A 35 12.39 5.94 9.82
N GLN A 36 11.95 6.10 8.57
CA GLN A 36 10.77 5.42 7.98
C GLN A 36 9.48 5.61 8.80
N TRP A 37 9.37 6.73 9.51
CA TRP A 37 8.24 6.97 10.43
C TRP A 37 6.89 6.99 9.71
N ARG A 38 6.85 7.57 8.51
CA ARG A 38 5.63 7.65 7.71
C ARG A 38 5.19 6.27 7.20
N ALA A 39 6.13 5.48 6.67
CA ALA A 39 5.87 4.12 6.24
C ALA A 39 5.40 3.23 7.40
N LYS A 40 6.07 3.34 8.56
CA LYS A 40 5.68 2.60 9.77
C LYS A 40 4.28 2.98 10.25
N HIS A 41 4.00 4.29 10.34
CA HIS A 41 2.66 4.76 10.72
C HIS A 41 1.58 4.25 9.77
N LEU A 42 1.86 4.23 8.46
CA LEU A 42 0.93 3.68 7.47
C LEU A 42 0.67 2.19 7.71
N ARG A 43 1.72 1.39 7.91
CA ARG A 43 1.62 -0.03 8.27
C ARG A 43 0.80 -0.23 9.54
N ASP A 44 1.14 0.45 10.63
CA ASP A 44 0.44 0.34 11.92
C ASP A 44 -1.05 0.72 11.75
N SER A 45 -1.35 1.71 10.90
CA SER A 45 -2.72 2.12 10.60
C SER A 45 -3.49 1.08 9.80
N ILE A 46 -2.83 0.35 8.90
CA ILE A 46 -3.42 -0.79 8.17
C ILE A 46 -3.66 -1.95 9.14
N GLU A 47 -2.73 -2.24 10.05
CA GLU A 47 -2.91 -3.28 11.07
C GLU A 47 -4.12 -2.96 11.97
N VAL A 48 -4.27 -1.70 12.42
CA VAL A 48 -5.45 -1.27 13.19
C VAL A 48 -6.73 -1.35 12.36
N LEU A 49 -6.68 -0.97 11.08
CA LEU A 49 -7.83 -1.06 10.16
C LEU A 49 -8.30 -2.50 10.00
N LEU A 50 -7.39 -3.40 9.65
CA LEU A 50 -7.69 -4.81 9.38
C LEU A 50 -8.01 -5.57 10.67
N GLY A 51 -7.39 -5.21 11.79
CA GLY A 51 -7.65 -5.81 13.11
C GLY A 51 -8.91 -5.30 13.79
N GLY A 52 -9.58 -4.27 13.26
CA GLY A 52 -10.78 -3.68 13.85
C GLY A 52 -10.54 -2.93 15.16
N GLY A 53 -9.29 -2.60 15.50
CA GLY A 53 -8.94 -1.95 16.77
C GLY A 53 -7.48 -2.16 17.18
N ILE A 54 -7.15 -1.77 18.40
CA ILE A 54 -5.82 -1.93 19.02
C ILE A 54 -5.89 -3.06 20.05
N ASN A 55 -4.82 -3.85 20.18
CA ASN A 55 -4.70 -4.97 21.14
C ASN A 55 -5.77 -6.06 20.98
N THR A 56 -6.00 -6.50 19.73
CA THR A 56 -6.94 -7.59 19.46
C THR A 56 -6.24 -8.95 19.58
N PRO A 57 -6.95 -10.02 19.98
CA PRO A 57 -6.37 -11.37 20.04
C PRO A 57 -5.92 -11.92 18.68
N GLU A 58 -6.29 -11.24 17.58
CA GLU A 58 -5.95 -11.62 16.20
C GLU A 58 -4.73 -10.87 15.65
N GLU A 59 -4.03 -10.08 16.47
CA GLU A 59 -2.92 -9.21 16.05
C GLU A 59 -1.88 -9.94 15.19
N GLN A 60 -1.51 -11.17 15.56
CA GLN A 60 -0.55 -11.95 14.77
C GLN A 60 -1.08 -12.29 13.37
N ARG A 61 -2.34 -12.73 13.25
CA ARG A 61 -2.96 -13.05 11.95
C ARG A 61 -3.07 -11.81 11.07
N VAL A 62 -3.36 -10.66 11.69
CA VAL A 62 -3.40 -9.35 11.01
C VAL A 62 -2.02 -8.96 10.52
N ARG A 63 -0.99 -9.03 11.36
CA ARG A 63 0.40 -8.76 10.97
C ARG A 63 0.86 -9.65 9.83
N ASP A 64 0.54 -10.94 9.88
CA ASP A 64 0.86 -11.89 8.82
C ASP A 64 0.14 -11.55 7.51
N LEU A 65 -1.13 -11.11 7.57
CA LEU A 65 -1.87 -10.64 6.40
C LEU A 65 -1.26 -9.38 5.81
N VAL A 66 -0.94 -8.40 6.66
CA VAL A 66 -0.32 -7.13 6.24
C VAL A 66 1.05 -7.39 5.62
N ALA A 67 1.86 -8.28 6.21
CA ALA A 67 3.15 -8.69 5.65
C ALA A 67 2.99 -9.25 4.23
N ARG A 68 2.03 -10.18 4.02
CA ARG A 68 1.74 -10.73 2.68
C ARG A 68 1.27 -9.65 1.69
N MET A 69 0.49 -8.68 2.14
CA MET A 69 0.11 -7.55 1.29
C MET A 69 1.34 -6.72 0.90
N TYR A 70 2.25 -6.43 1.82
CA TYR A 70 3.49 -5.69 1.48
C TYR A 70 4.42 -6.48 0.55
N ASP A 71 4.33 -7.82 0.52
CA ASP A 71 5.04 -8.67 -0.43
C ASP A 71 4.38 -8.73 -1.82
N ASP A 72 3.17 -8.20 -1.98
CA ASP A 72 2.46 -8.08 -3.26
C ASP A 72 3.23 -7.18 -4.26
N PRO A 73 3.43 -7.61 -5.52
CA PRO A 73 4.11 -6.81 -6.55
C PRO A 73 3.59 -5.37 -6.67
N LEU A 74 2.29 -5.13 -6.51
CA LEU A 74 1.69 -3.80 -6.58
C LEU A 74 2.18 -2.89 -5.46
N LEU A 75 2.21 -3.37 -4.22
CA LEU A 75 2.68 -2.57 -3.08
C LEU A 75 4.20 -2.46 -3.04
N ARG A 76 4.92 -3.50 -3.47
CA ARG A 76 6.39 -3.46 -3.61
C ARG A 76 6.83 -2.40 -4.61
N ASN A 77 6.13 -2.26 -5.74
CA ASN A 77 6.48 -1.28 -6.78
C ASN A 77 6.20 0.17 -6.37
N VAL A 78 5.26 0.40 -5.45
CA VAL A 78 5.01 1.74 -4.89
C VAL A 78 6.13 2.17 -3.93
N ASN A 79 6.91 1.22 -3.39
CA ASN A 79 8.04 1.53 -2.52
C ASN A 79 9.21 2.11 -3.31
N GLN A 80 9.38 3.43 -3.26
CA GLN A 80 10.53 4.11 -3.83
C GLN A 80 11.68 4.16 -2.82
N GLU A 81 12.53 3.13 -2.83
CA GLU A 81 13.74 3.14 -2.01
C GLU A 81 14.83 4.04 -2.59
N ALA A 82 15.44 4.88 -1.75
CA ALA A 82 16.63 5.64 -2.11
C ALA A 82 17.84 4.69 -2.25
N LYS A 83 18.32 4.46 -3.49
CA LYS A 83 19.41 3.52 -3.84
C LYS A 83 20.83 4.11 -3.75
N GLY A 84 21.08 5.08 -2.87
CA GLY A 84 22.40 5.75 -2.75
C GLY A 84 23.34 5.13 -1.72
N ALA A 85 24.67 5.20 -1.94
CA ALA A 85 25.69 4.70 -1.01
C ALA A 85 25.61 5.36 0.38
N MET A 86 25.34 6.67 0.44
CA MET A 86 25.09 7.38 1.70
C MET A 86 23.82 6.90 2.41
N ALA A 87 22.77 6.56 1.65
CA ALA A 87 21.53 6.04 2.21
C ALA A 87 21.74 4.61 2.79
N GLN A 88 22.56 3.78 2.16
CA GLN A 88 22.93 2.46 2.66
C GLN A 88 23.72 2.53 3.97
N GLY A 89 24.72 3.41 4.05
CA GLY A 89 25.51 3.63 5.29
C GLY A 89 24.64 4.12 6.45
N PHE A 90 23.74 5.08 6.18
CA PHE A 90 22.82 5.58 7.21
C PHE A 90 21.82 4.51 7.67
N ARG A 91 21.34 3.64 6.77
CA ARG A 91 20.47 2.49 7.10
C ARG A 91 21.16 1.51 8.04
N GLN A 92 22.45 1.27 7.88
CA GLN A 92 23.19 0.38 8.76
C GLN A 92 23.26 0.92 10.20
N ILE A 93 23.42 2.24 10.34
CA ILE A 93 23.39 2.93 11.64
C ILE A 93 21.98 2.89 12.25
N THR A 94 20.94 3.21 11.47
CA THR A 94 19.56 3.25 11.98
C THR A 94 19.04 1.87 12.36
N ARG A 95 19.45 0.79 11.68
CA ARG A 95 19.13 -0.60 12.08
C ARG A 95 19.64 -0.97 13.48
N VAL A 96 20.79 -0.42 13.89
CA VAL A 96 21.39 -0.67 15.21
C VAL A 96 20.66 0.15 16.27
N LEU A 97 20.41 1.42 16.00
CA LEU A 97 19.80 2.34 16.97
C LEU A 97 18.27 2.17 17.12
N PHE A 98 17.58 1.72 16.07
CA PHE A 98 16.13 1.63 16.02
C PHE A 98 15.70 0.22 15.56
N PRO A 99 15.32 -0.68 16.49
CA PRO A 99 14.92 -2.05 16.17
C PRO A 99 13.74 -2.16 15.21
N SER A 100 12.92 -1.10 15.10
CA SER A 100 11.78 -1.03 14.16
C SER A 100 12.19 -0.97 12.67
N ASN A 101 13.46 -0.74 12.34
CA ASN A 101 13.96 -0.61 10.97
C ASN A 101 14.71 -1.87 10.47
N ARG A 102 14.52 -3.01 11.16
CA ARG A 102 15.11 -4.30 10.76
C ARG A 102 14.33 -4.93 9.60
N PRO A 103 14.99 -5.75 8.75
CA PRO A 103 14.29 -6.58 7.76
C PRO A 103 13.18 -7.40 8.43
N GLY A 104 12.01 -7.53 7.81
CA GLY A 104 10.82 -8.12 8.43
C GLY A 104 9.76 -7.09 8.88
N ALA A 105 10.09 -5.79 8.84
CA ALA A 105 9.17 -4.73 9.24
C ALA A 105 8.10 -4.41 8.17
N PHE A 106 8.29 -4.78 6.92
CA PHE A 106 7.32 -4.56 5.83
C PHE A 106 7.30 -5.80 4.93
N GLY A 107 6.86 -6.94 5.48
CA GLY A 107 7.06 -8.24 4.82
C GLY A 107 8.56 -8.56 4.77
N ASN A 108 9.05 -8.98 3.61
CA ASN A 108 10.48 -9.29 3.43
C ASN A 108 11.37 -8.03 3.29
N GLN A 109 10.79 -6.83 3.29
CA GLN A 109 11.53 -5.57 3.09
C GLN A 109 11.86 -4.85 4.40
N ALA A 110 12.92 -4.04 4.35
CA ALA A 110 13.35 -3.18 5.46
C ALA A 110 12.74 -1.76 5.40
N SER A 111 12.19 -1.36 4.25
CA SER A 111 11.44 -0.12 4.05
C SER A 111 10.08 -0.42 3.44
N GLY A 112 9.15 0.53 3.57
CA GLY A 112 7.84 0.45 2.95
C GLY A 112 7.43 1.78 2.34
N PRO A 113 6.38 1.80 1.51
CA PRO A 113 5.84 3.02 0.93
C PRO A 113 5.34 3.98 2.00
N SER A 114 5.62 5.28 1.81
CA SER A 114 5.09 6.36 2.65
C SER A 114 3.61 6.66 2.39
N TYR A 115 3.07 6.21 1.27
CA TYR A 115 1.68 6.39 0.87
C TYR A 115 1.26 5.24 -0.03
N ILE A 116 0.03 4.77 0.15
CA ILE A 116 -0.59 3.76 -0.72
C ILE A 116 -1.89 4.38 -1.22
N ALA A 117 -2.11 4.38 -2.53
CA ALA A 117 -3.37 4.82 -3.10
C ALA A 117 -4.50 3.84 -2.72
N PRO A 118 -5.72 4.33 -2.43
CA PRO A 118 -6.83 3.47 -2.01
C PRO A 118 -7.13 2.31 -2.97
N GLU A 119 -7.01 2.54 -4.27
CA GLU A 119 -7.24 1.56 -5.32
C GLU A 119 -6.15 0.48 -5.34
N THR A 120 -4.89 0.86 -5.07
CA THR A 120 -3.77 -0.09 -4.96
C THR A 120 -3.94 -0.98 -3.74
N PHE A 121 -4.32 -0.40 -2.59
CA PHE A 121 -4.62 -1.18 -1.39
C PHE A 121 -5.78 -2.15 -1.63
N ALA A 122 -6.89 -1.67 -2.19
CA ALA A 122 -8.07 -2.48 -2.45
C ALA A 122 -7.77 -3.62 -3.43
N THR A 123 -7.02 -3.34 -4.49
CA THR A 123 -6.59 -4.37 -5.46
C THR A 123 -5.72 -5.42 -4.79
N SER A 124 -4.70 -5.02 -4.03
CA SER A 124 -3.83 -5.95 -3.32
C SER A 124 -4.58 -6.79 -2.28
N LEU A 125 -5.55 -6.20 -1.56
CA LEU A 125 -6.38 -6.94 -0.61
C LEU A 125 -7.26 -7.96 -1.31
N ILE A 126 -7.96 -7.57 -2.38
CA ILE A 126 -8.85 -8.43 -3.17
C ILE A 126 -8.07 -9.61 -3.80
N GLU A 127 -6.86 -9.33 -4.31
CA GLU A 127 -5.95 -10.33 -4.87
C GLU A 127 -5.45 -11.30 -3.79
N GLN A 128 -5.03 -10.77 -2.63
CA GLN A 128 -4.58 -11.57 -1.49
C GLN A 128 -5.70 -12.47 -0.91
N LEU A 129 -6.96 -12.07 -1.09
CA LEU A 129 -8.14 -12.86 -0.74
C LEU A 129 -8.56 -13.84 -1.85
N GLY A 130 -8.00 -13.72 -3.06
CA GLY A 130 -8.34 -14.58 -4.20
C GLY A 130 -9.77 -14.39 -4.72
N VAL A 131 -10.38 -13.24 -4.46
CA VAL A 131 -11.81 -13.02 -4.73
C VAL A 131 -12.13 -13.18 -6.22
N THR A 132 -11.33 -12.60 -7.10
CA THR A 132 -11.52 -12.69 -8.56
C THR A 132 -11.54 -14.15 -9.02
N SER A 133 -10.53 -14.94 -8.66
CA SER A 133 -10.45 -16.36 -9.02
C SER A 133 -11.59 -17.18 -8.43
N MET A 134 -12.04 -16.86 -7.21
CA MET A 134 -13.19 -17.54 -6.61
C MET A 134 -14.51 -17.19 -7.31
N VAL A 135 -14.68 -15.94 -7.76
CA VAL A 135 -15.85 -15.50 -8.52
C VAL A 135 -15.89 -16.19 -9.88
N ASP A 136 -14.77 -16.22 -10.60
CA ASP A 136 -14.67 -16.91 -11.89
C ASP A 136 -14.99 -18.41 -11.74
N LYS A 137 -14.44 -19.05 -10.69
CA LYS A 137 -14.75 -20.46 -10.40
C LYS A 137 -16.21 -20.67 -10.03
N LEU A 138 -16.80 -19.78 -9.23
CA LEU A 138 -18.21 -19.86 -8.87
C LEU A 138 -19.09 -19.78 -10.11
N SER A 139 -18.82 -18.83 -11.02
CA SER A 139 -19.51 -18.73 -12.30
C SER A 139 -19.33 -19.98 -13.15
N GLN A 140 -18.12 -20.57 -13.22
CA GLN A 140 -17.85 -21.82 -13.92
C GLN A 140 -18.69 -22.99 -13.37
N VAL A 141 -18.72 -23.17 -12.05
CA VAL A 141 -19.47 -24.25 -11.40
C VAL A 141 -20.97 -24.10 -11.63
N ARG A 142 -21.48 -22.87 -11.53
CA ARG A 142 -22.89 -22.57 -11.78
C ARG A 142 -23.26 -22.72 -13.25
N PHE A 143 -22.38 -22.36 -14.17
CA PHE A 143 -22.58 -22.53 -15.60
C PHE A 143 -22.64 -24.01 -15.98
N GLU A 144 -21.73 -24.84 -15.46
CA GLU A 144 -21.78 -26.29 -15.62
C GLU A 144 -23.11 -26.87 -15.09
N ARG A 145 -23.53 -26.46 -13.89
CA ARG A 145 -24.82 -26.89 -13.31
C ARG A 145 -26.01 -26.40 -14.13
N PHE A 146 -25.94 -25.19 -14.68
CA PHE A 146 -26.99 -24.63 -15.53
C PHE A 146 -27.16 -25.44 -16.81
N VAL A 147 -26.06 -25.82 -17.46
CA VAL A 147 -26.07 -26.70 -18.64
C VAL A 147 -26.63 -28.08 -18.29
N LYS A 148 -26.13 -28.72 -17.23
CA LYS A 148 -26.65 -30.02 -16.75
C LYS A 148 -28.13 -29.96 -16.38
N ARG A 149 -28.63 -28.84 -15.85
CA ARG A 149 -30.06 -28.65 -15.59
C ARG A 149 -30.90 -28.67 -16.87
N ILE A 150 -30.36 -28.26 -18.01
CA ILE A 150 -31.06 -28.24 -19.30
C ILE A 150 -31.01 -29.62 -19.96
N VAL A 151 -29.79 -30.14 -20.20
CA VAL A 151 -29.57 -31.38 -21.00
C VAL A 151 -29.44 -32.66 -20.18
N GLY A 152 -29.27 -32.54 -18.87
CA GLY A 152 -29.04 -33.67 -17.96
C GLY A 152 -27.56 -34.05 -17.84
N HIS A 153 -27.31 -35.11 -17.09
CA HIS A 153 -25.98 -35.72 -17.00
C HIS A 153 -25.61 -36.38 -18.33
N TYR A 154 -24.35 -36.19 -18.72
CA TYR A 154 -23.68 -36.85 -19.84
C TYR A 154 -22.22 -37.10 -19.43
N TRP A 155 -21.53 -37.98 -20.17
CA TRP A 155 -20.10 -38.19 -20.02
C TRP A 155 -19.39 -37.94 -21.34
N VAL A 156 -18.08 -37.73 -21.27
CA VAL A 156 -17.21 -37.58 -22.44
C VAL A 156 -16.12 -38.63 -22.31
N ASN A 157 -15.88 -39.39 -23.38
CA ASN A 157 -14.84 -40.40 -23.40
C ASN A 157 -13.46 -39.80 -23.72
N GLU A 158 -12.42 -40.63 -23.71
CA GLU A 158 -11.03 -40.23 -24.02
C GLU A 158 -10.84 -39.66 -25.43
N PHE A 159 -11.81 -39.85 -26.33
CA PHE A 159 -11.80 -39.34 -27.69
C PHE A 159 -12.60 -38.03 -27.86
N GLY A 160 -13.17 -37.50 -26.77
CA GLY A 160 -13.99 -36.28 -26.82
C GLY A 160 -15.44 -36.52 -27.27
N GLU A 161 -15.89 -37.77 -27.39
CA GLU A 161 -17.25 -38.08 -27.82
C GLU A 161 -18.22 -38.07 -26.63
N VAL A 162 -19.39 -37.46 -26.85
CA VAL A 162 -20.45 -37.35 -25.84
C VAL A 162 -21.28 -38.62 -25.76
N GLY A 163 -21.31 -39.22 -24.57
CA GLY A 163 -22.18 -40.35 -24.25
C GLY A 163 -23.40 -39.93 -23.42
N LEU A 164 -24.56 -40.49 -23.79
CA LEU A 164 -25.84 -40.21 -23.15
C LEU A 164 -26.30 -41.39 -22.29
N PRO A 165 -26.62 -41.19 -21.00
CA PRO A 165 -27.14 -42.25 -20.15
C PRO A 165 -28.49 -42.76 -20.67
N ALA A 166 -28.76 -44.04 -20.46
CA ALA A 166 -30.10 -44.59 -20.61
C ALA A 166 -31.02 -44.05 -19.51
N ASP A 167 -32.33 -44.00 -19.78
CA ASP A 167 -33.29 -43.33 -18.89
C ASP A 167 -33.48 -44.02 -17.52
N ASP A 168 -33.11 -45.29 -17.43
CA ASP A 168 -33.10 -46.13 -16.22
C ASP A 168 -31.87 -45.91 -15.33
N MET A 169 -30.83 -45.25 -15.85
CA MET A 169 -29.59 -44.96 -15.12
C MET A 169 -29.68 -43.73 -14.20
N PHE A 170 -30.78 -42.98 -14.25
CA PHE A 170 -30.97 -41.77 -13.46
C PHE A 170 -31.72 -42.07 -12.16
N GLU A 171 -31.13 -41.71 -11.01
CA GLU A 171 -31.74 -41.91 -9.70
C GLU A 171 -32.75 -40.79 -9.39
N SER A 172 -32.63 -39.64 -10.04
CA SER A 172 -33.44 -38.46 -9.78
C SER A 172 -33.79 -37.65 -11.04
N GLY A 173 -34.88 -36.86 -10.98
CA GLY A 173 -35.30 -36.01 -12.11
C GLY A 173 -34.31 -34.91 -12.47
N TRP A 174 -33.56 -34.38 -11.49
CA TRP A 174 -32.56 -33.35 -11.74
C TRP A 174 -31.39 -33.89 -12.59
N GLU A 175 -31.05 -35.17 -12.45
CA GLU A 175 -30.00 -35.80 -13.27
C GLU A 175 -30.42 -35.99 -14.72
N ARG A 176 -31.73 -36.14 -14.97
CA ARG A 176 -32.30 -36.29 -16.33
C ARG A 176 -32.23 -34.98 -17.13
N GLY A 177 -32.26 -33.84 -16.46
CA GLY A 177 -32.35 -32.54 -17.10
C GLY A 177 -33.74 -32.24 -17.69
N ALA A 178 -34.02 -30.96 -17.88
CA ALA A 178 -35.34 -30.48 -18.25
C ALA A 178 -35.83 -30.99 -19.61
N ILE A 179 -34.96 -31.12 -20.61
CA ILE A 179 -35.35 -31.55 -21.96
C ILE A 179 -35.85 -33.00 -21.93
N ARG A 180 -35.17 -33.89 -21.20
CA ARG A 180 -35.60 -35.29 -21.05
C ARG A 180 -36.88 -35.41 -20.22
N GLU A 181 -37.04 -34.59 -19.17
CA GLU A 181 -38.30 -34.53 -18.44
C GLU A 181 -39.47 -34.07 -19.32
N ILE A 182 -39.25 -33.09 -20.20
CA ILE A 182 -40.26 -32.60 -21.14
C ILE A 182 -40.61 -33.69 -22.15
N ALA A 183 -39.64 -34.47 -22.63
CA ALA A 183 -39.87 -35.60 -23.53
C ALA A 183 -40.74 -36.66 -22.86
N ALA A 184 -40.35 -37.09 -21.65
CA ALA A 184 -41.10 -38.08 -20.86
C ALA A 184 -42.55 -37.64 -20.60
N LYS A 185 -42.78 -36.36 -20.26
CA LYS A 185 -44.14 -35.82 -20.04
C LYS A 185 -44.97 -35.75 -21.32
N SER A 186 -44.33 -35.76 -22.49
CA SER A 186 -44.97 -35.68 -23.81
C SER A 186 -45.06 -37.04 -24.50
N ASN A 187 -44.88 -38.16 -23.76
CA ASN A 187 -44.85 -39.53 -24.30
C ASN A 187 -43.80 -39.77 -25.40
N GLN A 188 -42.80 -38.89 -25.53
CA GLN A 188 -41.63 -39.13 -26.36
C GLN A 188 -40.67 -40.01 -25.56
N ILE A 189 -40.48 -41.26 -26.00
CA ILE A 189 -39.67 -42.24 -25.26
C ILE A 189 -38.22 -42.16 -25.75
N THR A 190 -37.33 -41.87 -24.80
CA THR A 190 -35.88 -42.12 -24.84
C THR A 190 -35.07 -41.28 -25.83
N LEU A 191 -34.53 -40.17 -25.30
CA LEU A 191 -33.60 -39.30 -26.01
C LEU A 191 -32.16 -39.83 -26.06
N SER A 192 -31.84 -40.96 -25.41
CA SER A 192 -30.47 -41.50 -25.41
C SER A 192 -29.99 -41.96 -26.80
N ALA A 193 -30.93 -42.31 -27.69
CA ALA A 193 -30.67 -42.68 -29.08
C ALA A 193 -31.02 -41.56 -30.09
N ASP A 194 -31.50 -40.40 -29.62
CA ASP A 194 -31.89 -39.29 -30.49
C ASP A 194 -30.64 -38.53 -30.98
N GLN A 195 -30.43 -38.52 -32.30
CA GLN A 195 -29.29 -37.87 -32.92
C GLN A 195 -29.32 -36.35 -32.79
N ASN A 196 -30.49 -35.72 -32.89
CA ASN A 196 -30.63 -34.27 -32.74
C ASN A 196 -30.33 -33.85 -31.30
N PHE A 197 -30.75 -34.66 -30.34
CA PHE A 197 -30.45 -34.41 -28.94
C PHE A 197 -28.96 -34.60 -28.65
N ARG A 198 -28.32 -35.62 -29.23
CA ARG A 198 -26.86 -35.78 -29.12
C ARG A 198 -26.11 -34.55 -29.64
N VAL A 199 -26.47 -34.04 -30.81
CA VAL A 199 -25.88 -32.81 -31.37
C VAL A 199 -26.04 -31.63 -30.41
N LEU A 200 -27.21 -31.45 -29.81
CA LEU A 200 -27.41 -30.40 -28.79
C LEU A 200 -26.46 -30.57 -27.59
N VAL A 201 -26.28 -31.79 -27.09
CA VAL A 201 -25.39 -32.04 -25.95
C VAL A 201 -23.93 -31.82 -26.33
N GLU A 202 -23.52 -32.20 -27.54
CA GLU A 202 -22.20 -31.90 -28.10
C GLU A 202 -21.96 -30.39 -28.18
N ASP A 203 -22.90 -29.63 -28.76
CA ASP A 203 -22.82 -28.17 -28.83
C ASP A 203 -22.72 -27.54 -27.43
N TYR A 204 -23.50 -28.04 -26.47
CA TYR A 204 -23.49 -27.55 -25.08
C TYR A 204 -22.18 -27.92 -24.36
N HIS A 205 -21.61 -29.09 -24.64
CA HIS A 205 -20.30 -29.49 -24.13
C HIS A 205 -19.20 -28.57 -24.67
N ASP A 206 -19.23 -28.27 -25.97
CA ASP A 206 -18.28 -27.33 -26.59
C ASP A 206 -18.40 -25.91 -26.04
N VAL A 207 -19.63 -25.44 -25.79
CA VAL A 207 -19.84 -24.15 -25.14
C VAL A 207 -19.28 -24.15 -23.71
N LEU A 208 -19.47 -25.23 -22.95
CA LEU A 208 -18.84 -25.36 -21.63
C LEU A 208 -17.31 -25.34 -21.73
N ARG A 209 -16.73 -26.15 -22.63
CA ARG A 209 -15.27 -26.22 -22.84
C ARG A 209 -14.69 -24.84 -23.15
N THR A 210 -15.27 -24.13 -24.12
CA THR A 210 -14.81 -22.80 -24.55
C THR A 210 -14.97 -21.73 -23.47
N TYR A 211 -15.98 -21.83 -22.61
CA TYR A 211 -16.12 -20.96 -21.43
C TYR A 211 -15.04 -21.27 -20.38
N GLN A 212 -14.80 -22.55 -20.11
CA GLN A 212 -13.82 -23.01 -19.13
C GLN A 212 -12.36 -22.71 -19.53
N SER A 213 -12.05 -22.74 -20.83
CA SER A 213 -10.73 -22.37 -21.37
C SER A 213 -10.55 -20.86 -21.53
N GLY A 214 -11.59 -20.05 -21.32
CA GLY A 214 -11.56 -18.60 -21.52
C GLY A 214 -11.59 -18.16 -22.99
N GLU A 215 -11.82 -19.08 -23.94
CA GLU A 215 -12.00 -18.78 -25.37
C GLU A 215 -13.28 -17.96 -25.62
N ALA A 216 -14.30 -18.15 -24.79
CA ALA A 216 -15.57 -17.42 -24.87
C ALA A 216 -15.97 -16.82 -23.51
N ASN A 217 -16.50 -15.60 -23.53
CA ASN A 217 -17.05 -14.97 -22.33
C ASN A 217 -18.46 -15.51 -22.00
N LEU A 218 -18.99 -15.16 -20.83
CA LEU A 218 -20.29 -15.65 -20.35
C LEU A 218 -21.45 -15.25 -21.28
N ALA A 219 -21.44 -14.02 -21.81
CA ALA A 219 -22.52 -13.52 -22.68
C ALA A 219 -22.58 -14.32 -23.99
N THR A 220 -21.44 -14.49 -24.66
CA THR A 220 -21.32 -15.30 -25.88
C THR A 220 -21.69 -16.75 -25.63
N SER A 221 -21.29 -17.30 -24.48
CA SER A 221 -21.63 -18.69 -24.12
C SER A 221 -23.13 -18.88 -23.94
N ILE A 222 -23.80 -17.94 -23.27
CA ILE A 222 -25.26 -17.95 -23.09
C ILE A 222 -26.00 -17.81 -24.42
N GLU A 223 -25.52 -16.94 -25.32
CA GLU A 223 -26.08 -16.80 -26.67
C GLU A 223 -25.99 -18.12 -27.45
N ARG A 224 -24.81 -18.74 -27.47
CA ARG A 224 -24.59 -20.03 -28.14
C ARG A 224 -25.47 -21.15 -27.57
N LEU A 225 -25.68 -21.21 -26.24
CA LEU A 225 -26.64 -22.17 -25.66
C LEU A 225 -28.07 -21.91 -26.17
N GLY A 226 -28.48 -20.63 -26.22
CA GLY A 226 -29.79 -20.25 -26.71
C GLY A 226 -30.01 -20.63 -28.17
N GLU A 227 -29.02 -20.39 -29.03
CA GLU A 227 -29.00 -20.74 -30.45
C GLU A 227 -29.00 -22.25 -30.67
N GLY A 228 -28.20 -23.01 -29.91
CA GLY A 228 -28.19 -24.46 -29.96
C GLY A 228 -29.57 -25.05 -29.60
N LEU A 229 -30.23 -24.49 -28.58
CA LEU A 229 -31.59 -24.90 -28.24
C LEU A 229 -32.62 -24.53 -29.31
N ASP A 230 -32.47 -23.40 -30.00
CA ASP A 230 -33.31 -23.06 -31.16
C ASP A 230 -33.12 -24.06 -32.30
N ALA A 231 -31.88 -24.40 -32.63
CA ALA A 231 -31.57 -25.38 -33.66
C ALA A 231 -32.18 -26.75 -33.33
N TYR A 232 -32.08 -27.19 -32.07
CA TYR A 232 -32.71 -28.43 -31.60
C TYR A 232 -34.24 -28.38 -31.70
N ILE A 233 -34.87 -27.28 -31.26
CA ILE A 233 -36.33 -27.11 -31.36
C ILE A 233 -36.77 -27.14 -32.83
N ALA A 234 -36.02 -26.49 -33.73
CA ALA A 234 -36.30 -26.50 -35.16
C ALA A 234 -36.17 -27.91 -35.77
N ALA A 235 -35.16 -28.68 -35.36
CA ALA A 235 -35.00 -30.07 -35.78
C ALA A 235 -36.18 -30.94 -35.32
N CYS A 236 -36.62 -30.78 -34.07
CA CYS A 236 -37.82 -31.44 -33.53
C CYS A 236 -39.11 -31.00 -34.23
N ALA A 237 -39.18 -29.77 -34.73
CA ALA A 237 -40.33 -29.27 -35.51
C ALA A 237 -40.44 -29.89 -36.91
N ASN A 238 -39.34 -30.45 -37.44
CA ASN A 238 -39.35 -31.17 -38.71
C ASN A 238 -39.82 -32.63 -38.58
N LEU A 239 -40.03 -33.14 -37.35
CA LEU A 239 -40.65 -34.44 -37.11
C LEU A 239 -42.14 -34.43 -37.52
N ASP A 240 -42.75 -35.61 -37.62
CA ASP A 240 -44.14 -35.75 -38.02
C ASP A 240 -45.10 -34.99 -37.07
N GLN A 241 -45.59 -33.84 -37.55
CA GLN A 241 -46.49 -32.94 -36.84
C GLN A 241 -47.93 -33.46 -36.79
N THR A 242 -48.24 -34.58 -37.44
CA THR A 242 -49.57 -35.21 -37.33
C THR A 242 -49.75 -35.93 -35.99
N LEU A 243 -48.65 -36.24 -35.30
CA LEU A 243 -48.63 -36.87 -33.98
C LEU A 243 -48.84 -35.82 -32.87
N PRO A 244 -49.92 -35.91 -32.07
CA PRO A 244 -50.20 -34.95 -30.99
C PRO A 244 -49.06 -34.82 -29.96
N ASP A 245 -48.36 -35.92 -29.70
CA ASP A 245 -47.24 -35.99 -28.76
C ASP A 245 -46.02 -35.18 -29.24
N THR A 246 -45.73 -35.21 -30.54
CA THR A 246 -44.66 -34.39 -31.16
C THR A 246 -44.98 -32.90 -31.07
N VAL A 247 -46.21 -32.50 -31.40
CA VAL A 247 -46.67 -31.10 -31.31
C VAL A 247 -46.58 -30.61 -29.87
N LEU A 248 -47.01 -31.44 -28.90
CA LEU A 248 -46.95 -31.11 -27.48
C LEU A 248 -45.52 -30.98 -26.98
N TYR A 249 -44.61 -31.85 -27.44
CA TYR A 249 -43.20 -31.81 -27.11
C TYR A 249 -42.55 -30.50 -27.56
N VAL A 250 -42.67 -30.14 -28.85
CA VAL A 250 -42.11 -28.90 -29.41
C VAL A 250 -42.66 -27.67 -28.68
N ARG A 251 -43.97 -27.63 -28.43
CA ARG A 251 -44.60 -26.51 -27.71
C ARG A 251 -44.04 -26.34 -26.29
N ARG A 252 -43.80 -27.44 -25.57
CA ARG A 252 -43.22 -27.40 -24.23
C ARG A 252 -41.76 -26.97 -24.25
N LEU A 253 -40.97 -27.39 -25.25
CA LEU A 253 -39.59 -26.92 -25.42
C LEU A 253 -39.54 -25.41 -25.69
N GLN A 254 -40.39 -24.89 -26.56
CA GLN A 254 -40.50 -23.44 -26.83
C GLN A 254 -40.85 -22.65 -25.57
N ALA A 255 -41.84 -23.13 -24.80
CA ALA A 255 -42.21 -22.52 -23.53
C ALA A 255 -41.06 -22.58 -22.51
N TYR A 256 -40.33 -23.68 -22.45
CA TYR A 256 -39.17 -23.85 -21.58
C TYR A 256 -38.04 -22.88 -21.97
N LYS A 257 -37.68 -22.79 -23.25
CA LYS A 257 -36.69 -21.82 -23.75
C LYS A 257 -37.07 -20.40 -23.38
N ALA A 258 -38.30 -19.99 -23.67
CA ALA A 258 -38.79 -18.65 -23.34
C ALA A 258 -38.76 -18.38 -21.82
N SER A 259 -38.96 -19.42 -21.00
CA SER A 259 -38.89 -19.32 -19.55
C SER A 259 -37.46 -19.17 -19.03
N VAL A 260 -36.50 -19.94 -19.56
CA VAL A 260 -35.10 -19.95 -19.09
C VAL A 260 -34.27 -18.81 -19.67
N PHE A 261 -34.35 -18.59 -20.98
CA PHE A 261 -33.52 -17.62 -21.70
C PHE A 261 -34.21 -16.26 -21.86
N GLY A 262 -35.53 -16.21 -22.01
CA GLY A 262 -36.25 -14.96 -22.33
C GLY A 262 -36.06 -14.54 -23.79
N GLN A 263 -36.30 -13.26 -24.10
CA GLN A 263 -36.21 -12.77 -25.49
C GLN A 263 -34.77 -12.48 -25.96
N ASN A 264 -33.89 -12.01 -25.07
CA ASN A 264 -32.50 -11.65 -25.38
C ASN A 264 -31.49 -12.48 -24.58
N ASN A 265 -31.86 -13.71 -24.17
CA ASN A 265 -31.06 -14.60 -23.33
C ASN A 265 -30.65 -14.07 -21.94
N SER A 266 -30.99 -12.82 -21.59
CA SER A 266 -30.61 -12.15 -20.33
C SER A 266 -31.16 -12.85 -19.07
N ARG A 267 -32.27 -13.59 -19.19
CA ARG A 267 -32.83 -14.36 -18.07
C ARG A 267 -32.01 -15.60 -17.74
N ALA A 268 -31.20 -16.11 -18.66
CA ALA A 268 -30.31 -17.23 -18.38
C ALA A 268 -29.30 -16.88 -17.28
N VAL A 269 -28.77 -15.65 -17.30
CA VAL A 269 -27.86 -15.12 -16.27
C VAL A 269 -28.50 -15.19 -14.88
N ILE A 270 -29.73 -14.69 -14.76
CA ILE A 270 -30.46 -14.61 -13.49
C ILE A 270 -30.93 -16.00 -13.04
N SER A 271 -31.54 -16.78 -13.94
CA SER A 271 -32.11 -18.09 -13.61
C SER A 271 -31.04 -19.15 -13.33
N GLY A 272 -29.83 -18.97 -13.84
CA GLY A 272 -28.67 -19.79 -13.54
C GLY A 272 -27.81 -19.27 -12.39
N GLY A 273 -28.07 -18.06 -11.89
CA GLY A 273 -27.19 -17.41 -10.90
C GLY A 273 -25.75 -17.26 -11.41
N LEU A 274 -25.59 -17.11 -12.73
CA LEU A 274 -24.30 -17.24 -13.44
C LEU A 274 -23.35 -16.07 -13.16
N LYS A 275 -23.92 -14.92 -12.82
CA LYS A 275 -23.20 -13.73 -12.38
C LYS A 275 -23.42 -13.57 -10.87
N PRO A 276 -22.41 -13.83 -10.02
CA PRO A 276 -22.54 -13.70 -8.58
C PRO A 276 -22.85 -12.26 -8.17
N SER A 277 -23.78 -12.10 -7.25
CA SER A 277 -24.07 -10.83 -6.61
C SER A 277 -22.92 -10.38 -5.69
N ILE A 278 -22.84 -9.10 -5.35
CA ILE A 278 -21.80 -8.59 -4.45
C ILE A 278 -21.88 -9.24 -3.06
N ALA A 279 -23.08 -9.61 -2.62
CA ALA A 279 -23.27 -10.38 -1.40
C ALA A 279 -22.59 -11.76 -1.47
N GLU A 280 -22.80 -12.49 -2.56
CA GLU A 280 -22.15 -13.79 -2.80
C GLU A 280 -20.62 -13.65 -2.91
N ILE A 281 -20.13 -12.56 -3.52
CA ILE A 281 -18.70 -12.25 -3.61
C ILE A 281 -18.06 -12.14 -2.21
N ALA A 282 -18.72 -11.47 -1.26
CA ALA A 282 -18.20 -11.42 0.12
C ALA A 282 -18.36 -12.74 0.87
N GLU A 283 -19.41 -13.51 0.58
CA GLU A 283 -19.59 -14.84 1.17
C GLU A 283 -18.46 -15.80 0.79
N LEU A 284 -17.85 -15.67 -0.40
CA LEU A 284 -16.71 -16.48 -0.85
C LEU A 284 -15.49 -16.37 0.09
N VAL A 285 -15.31 -15.22 0.74
CA VAL A 285 -14.21 -14.99 1.69
C VAL A 285 -14.44 -15.73 3.01
N ASN A 286 -15.69 -16.07 3.32
CA ASN A 286 -16.07 -16.78 4.54
C ASN A 286 -16.28 -18.28 4.26
N GLN A 287 -15.38 -19.11 4.78
CA GLN A 287 -15.37 -20.56 4.58
C GLN A 287 -16.63 -21.28 5.08
N GLY A 288 -17.41 -20.67 5.98
CA GLY A 288 -18.64 -21.23 6.51
C GLY A 288 -19.89 -21.06 5.64
N THR A 289 -19.80 -20.36 4.51
CA THR A 289 -20.97 -20.05 3.68
C THR A 289 -21.26 -21.14 2.64
N ALA A 290 -22.52 -21.27 2.25
CA ALA A 290 -22.92 -22.21 1.18
C ALA A 290 -22.23 -21.87 -0.15
N THR A 291 -22.09 -20.56 -0.44
CA THR A 291 -21.42 -20.05 -1.65
C THR A 291 -19.93 -20.45 -1.67
N HIS A 292 -19.22 -20.37 -0.55
CA HIS A 292 -17.85 -20.87 -0.47
C HIS A 292 -17.78 -22.39 -0.66
N GLN A 293 -18.70 -23.14 -0.03
CA GLN A 293 -18.74 -24.60 -0.13
C GLN A 293 -19.04 -25.09 -1.55
N GLU A 294 -19.84 -24.35 -2.31
CA GLU A 294 -20.10 -24.62 -3.72
C GLU A 294 -18.80 -24.61 -4.54
N VAL A 295 -17.94 -23.62 -4.30
CA VAL A 295 -16.63 -23.49 -4.92
C VAL A 295 -15.65 -24.55 -4.40
N ALA A 296 -15.60 -24.74 -3.08
CA ALA A 296 -14.72 -25.71 -2.44
C ALA A 296 -14.97 -27.14 -2.93
N GLY A 297 -16.25 -27.54 -3.09
CA GLY A 297 -16.60 -28.87 -3.59
C GLY A 297 -16.21 -29.10 -5.05
N ALA A 298 -16.14 -28.03 -5.87
CA ALA A 298 -15.59 -28.13 -7.22
C ALA A 298 -14.07 -28.32 -7.20
N TYR A 299 -13.38 -27.61 -6.31
CA TYR A 299 -11.95 -27.76 -6.12
C TYR A 299 -11.56 -29.10 -5.50
N ASP A 300 -12.39 -29.71 -4.66
CA ASP A 300 -12.10 -31.04 -4.13
C ASP A 300 -12.02 -32.09 -5.26
N ARG A 301 -12.81 -31.94 -6.33
CA ARG A 301 -12.71 -32.78 -7.53
C ARG A 301 -11.37 -32.59 -8.24
N VAL A 302 -10.98 -31.34 -8.48
CA VAL A 302 -9.69 -30.96 -9.08
C VAL A 302 -8.53 -31.46 -8.21
N ALA A 303 -8.60 -31.24 -6.90
CA ALA A 303 -7.57 -31.64 -5.95
C ALA A 303 -7.34 -33.14 -5.92
N ASN A 304 -8.40 -33.95 -6.05
CA ASN A 304 -8.25 -35.41 -6.09
C ASN A 304 -7.44 -35.88 -7.31
N GLN A 305 -7.57 -35.20 -8.45
CA GLN A 305 -6.80 -35.49 -9.66
C GLN A 305 -5.40 -34.84 -9.63
N ALA A 306 -5.27 -33.65 -9.03
CA ALA A 306 -4.04 -32.88 -9.02
C ALA A 306 -3.02 -33.31 -7.95
N ARG A 307 -3.45 -33.90 -6.83
CA ARG A 307 -2.55 -34.35 -5.74
C ARG A 307 -1.37 -35.23 -6.18
N PRO A 308 -1.54 -36.28 -7.03
CA PRO A 308 -0.39 -37.05 -7.49
C PRO A 308 0.59 -36.20 -8.30
N ILE A 309 0.08 -35.29 -9.13
CA ILE A 309 0.91 -34.35 -9.91
C ILE A 309 1.65 -33.38 -8.98
N ASP A 310 0.98 -32.81 -7.98
CA ASP A 310 1.59 -31.93 -6.97
C ASP A 310 2.73 -32.64 -6.21
N ALA A 311 2.52 -33.91 -5.84
CA ALA A 311 3.53 -34.72 -5.19
C ALA A 311 4.75 -34.97 -6.09
N GLN A 312 4.53 -35.26 -7.37
CA GLN A 312 5.58 -35.45 -8.36
C GLN A 312 6.41 -34.16 -8.54
N VAL A 313 5.75 -33.02 -8.74
CA VAL A 313 6.41 -31.72 -8.90
C VAL A 313 7.18 -31.34 -7.64
N THR A 314 6.58 -31.50 -6.46
CA THR A 314 7.22 -31.19 -5.17
C THR A 314 8.46 -32.05 -4.94
N ALA A 315 8.42 -33.35 -5.26
CA ALA A 315 9.57 -34.23 -5.15
C ALA A 315 10.69 -33.82 -6.12
N SER A 316 10.35 -33.42 -7.35
CA SER A 316 11.32 -32.90 -8.31
C SER A 316 11.98 -31.60 -7.83
N LEU A 317 11.19 -30.65 -7.31
CA LEU A 317 11.71 -29.41 -6.73
C LEU A 317 12.65 -29.68 -5.56
N GLN A 318 12.27 -30.59 -4.66
CA GLN A 318 13.08 -30.93 -3.50
C GLN A 318 14.40 -31.59 -3.90
N SER A 319 14.41 -32.45 -4.93
CA SER A 319 15.64 -33.01 -5.49
C SER A 319 16.55 -31.92 -6.07
N GLN A 320 15.98 -30.99 -6.84
CA GLN A 320 16.74 -29.87 -7.42
C GLN A 320 17.35 -28.94 -6.36
N ILE A 321 16.61 -28.67 -5.27
CA ILE A 321 17.11 -27.89 -4.13
C ILE A 321 18.27 -28.62 -3.46
N GLU A 322 18.17 -29.92 -3.21
CA GLU A 322 19.24 -30.69 -2.58
C GLU A 322 20.50 -30.74 -3.46
N ASP A 323 20.34 -30.93 -4.77
CA ASP A 323 21.44 -30.88 -5.75
C ASP A 323 22.12 -29.51 -5.76
N TYR A 324 21.34 -28.42 -5.73
CA TYR A 324 21.87 -27.07 -5.65
C TYR A 324 22.64 -26.83 -4.34
N ARG A 325 22.12 -27.31 -3.21
CA ARG A 325 22.78 -27.20 -1.90
C ARG A 325 24.11 -27.93 -1.83
N MET A 326 24.25 -29.07 -2.49
CA MET A 326 25.53 -29.80 -2.56
C MET A 326 26.65 -28.99 -3.23
N GLY A 327 26.31 -28.01 -4.06
CA GLY A 327 27.27 -27.09 -4.70
C GLY A 327 27.66 -25.88 -3.85
N LEU A 328 27.01 -25.64 -2.71
CA LEU A 328 27.24 -24.48 -1.83
C LEU A 328 28.17 -24.80 -0.66
N ASP A 329 28.76 -23.78 -0.05
CA ASP A 329 29.57 -23.93 1.17
C ASP A 329 28.70 -24.52 2.31
N PRO A 330 29.08 -25.69 2.89
CA PRO A 330 28.36 -26.34 3.98
C PRO A 330 28.16 -25.46 5.22
N ASN A 331 29.04 -24.48 5.44
CA ASN A 331 29.02 -23.61 6.62
C ASN A 331 28.33 -22.25 6.37
N SER A 332 27.78 -22.03 5.17
CA SER A 332 27.04 -20.80 4.88
C SER A 332 25.73 -20.76 5.68
N PRO A 333 25.45 -19.68 6.44
CA PRO A 333 24.21 -19.55 7.20
C PRO A 333 22.95 -19.41 6.32
N ASP A 334 23.12 -19.07 5.04
CA ASP A 334 22.03 -18.72 4.11
C ASP A 334 21.72 -19.84 3.10
N GLN A 335 21.85 -21.11 3.50
CA GLN A 335 21.47 -22.22 2.62
C GLN A 335 19.95 -22.31 2.44
N PRO A 336 19.44 -22.35 1.20
CA PRO A 336 18.01 -22.51 0.95
C PRO A 336 17.57 -23.91 1.39
N LYS A 337 16.49 -24.00 2.17
CA LYS A 337 15.91 -25.28 2.63
C LYS A 337 14.60 -25.57 1.94
N THR A 338 13.83 -24.53 1.63
CA THR A 338 12.56 -24.64 0.91
C THR A 338 12.64 -23.92 -0.43
N PHE A 339 11.64 -24.16 -1.28
CA PHE A 339 11.54 -23.51 -2.58
C PHE A 339 11.44 -21.99 -2.45
N GLU A 340 10.76 -21.50 -1.41
CA GLU A 340 10.58 -20.06 -1.13
C GLU A 340 11.86 -19.36 -0.68
N ASP A 341 12.88 -20.11 -0.23
CA ASP A 341 14.17 -19.54 0.16
C ASP A 341 15.06 -19.19 -1.06
N LEU A 342 14.72 -19.73 -2.24
CA LEU A 342 15.43 -19.46 -3.49
C LEU A 342 15.15 -18.03 -3.98
N ASP A 343 16.10 -17.45 -4.73
CA ASP A 343 15.81 -16.22 -5.46
C ASP A 343 14.73 -16.43 -6.53
N TYR A 344 14.14 -15.34 -7.01
CA TYR A 344 13.05 -15.41 -7.97
C TYR A 344 13.45 -16.11 -9.28
N ASP A 345 14.67 -15.91 -9.77
CA ASP A 345 15.13 -16.46 -11.05
C ASP A 345 15.31 -17.97 -10.94
N LEU A 346 15.90 -18.45 -9.84
CA LEU A 346 16.04 -19.86 -9.49
C LEU A 346 14.68 -20.53 -9.28
N GLN A 347 13.73 -19.85 -8.62
CA GLN A 347 12.36 -20.35 -8.49
C GLN A 347 11.73 -20.63 -9.86
N GLN A 348 11.86 -19.70 -10.81
CA GLN A 348 11.34 -19.88 -12.17
C GLN A 348 12.00 -21.04 -12.90
N ILE A 349 13.32 -21.16 -12.81
CA ILE A 349 14.09 -22.23 -13.46
C ILE A 349 13.68 -23.60 -12.90
N PHE A 350 13.63 -23.73 -11.58
CA PHE A 350 13.40 -25.00 -10.91
C PHE A 350 11.97 -25.49 -11.16
N LEU A 351 11.01 -24.56 -11.10
CA LEU A 351 9.62 -24.84 -11.44
C LEU A 351 9.48 -25.24 -12.91
N ALA A 352 10.10 -24.51 -13.84
CA ALA A 352 10.04 -24.86 -15.26
C ALA A 352 10.59 -26.27 -15.55
N ASN A 353 11.69 -26.65 -14.90
CA ASN A 353 12.25 -28.00 -14.99
C ASN A 353 11.33 -29.05 -14.37
N ALA A 354 10.74 -28.77 -13.21
CA ALA A 354 9.84 -29.69 -12.51
C ALA A 354 8.53 -29.95 -13.29
N LEU A 355 8.10 -28.98 -14.11
CA LEU A 355 6.90 -29.08 -14.94
C LEU A 355 7.16 -29.66 -16.34
N LYS A 356 8.41 -29.91 -16.72
CA LYS A 356 8.81 -30.25 -18.09
C LYS A 356 8.17 -31.53 -18.63
N ASP A 357 8.00 -32.53 -17.76
CA ASP A 357 7.52 -33.86 -18.14
C ASP A 357 5.99 -34.00 -18.06
N LEU A 358 5.28 -32.93 -17.71
CA LEU A 358 3.82 -32.91 -17.64
C LEU A 358 3.20 -32.63 -19.01
N THR A 359 2.08 -33.29 -19.29
CA THR A 359 1.21 -32.94 -20.42
C THR A 359 0.57 -31.56 -20.22
N SER A 360 0.06 -30.95 -21.29
CA SER A 360 -0.62 -29.64 -21.21
C SER A 360 -1.82 -29.67 -20.24
N GLU A 361 -2.57 -30.77 -20.20
CA GLU A 361 -3.71 -30.95 -19.31
C GLU A 361 -3.28 -31.08 -17.84
N GLU A 362 -2.26 -31.90 -17.57
CA GLU A 362 -1.71 -32.05 -16.22
C GLU A 362 -1.12 -30.75 -15.69
N ARG A 363 -0.48 -29.96 -16.56
CA ARG A 363 0.05 -28.64 -16.21
C ARG A 363 -1.07 -27.66 -15.86
N GLN A 364 -2.12 -27.58 -16.67
CA GLN A 364 -3.27 -26.73 -16.39
C GLN A 364 -3.94 -27.13 -15.06
N LEU A 365 -4.10 -28.43 -14.82
CA LEU A 365 -4.66 -28.97 -13.59
C LEU A 365 -3.79 -28.66 -12.37
N TYR A 366 -2.47 -28.75 -12.51
CA TYR A 366 -1.51 -28.37 -11.47
C TYR A 366 -1.58 -26.86 -11.14
N GLU A 367 -1.56 -26.00 -12.16
CA GLU A 367 -1.62 -24.54 -11.99
C GLU A 367 -2.92 -24.10 -11.31
N GLU A 368 -4.07 -24.67 -11.74
CA GLU A 368 -5.36 -24.44 -11.10
C GLU A 368 -5.36 -24.89 -9.63
N TYR A 369 -4.80 -26.07 -9.35
CA TYR A 369 -4.69 -26.59 -8.00
C TYR A 369 -3.81 -25.72 -7.09
N GLN A 370 -2.65 -25.24 -7.57
CA GLN A 370 -1.78 -24.35 -6.80
C GLN A 370 -2.44 -23.01 -6.50
N SER A 371 -3.10 -22.41 -7.49
CA SER A 371 -3.83 -21.16 -7.32
C SER A 371 -4.86 -21.30 -6.18
N TYR A 372 -5.67 -22.35 -6.20
CA TYR A 372 -6.65 -22.57 -5.13
C TYR A 372 -6.02 -22.90 -3.78
N LYS A 373 -4.97 -23.73 -3.75
CA LYS A 373 -4.23 -24.06 -2.51
C LYS A 373 -3.71 -22.78 -1.84
N LYS A 374 -3.20 -21.82 -2.60
CA LYS A 374 -2.79 -20.50 -2.12
C LYS A 374 -3.97 -19.70 -1.54
N ILE A 375 -5.09 -19.62 -2.26
CA ILE A 375 -6.30 -18.90 -1.83
C ILE A 375 -6.86 -19.52 -0.54
N ARG A 376 -7.04 -20.85 -0.49
CA ARG A 376 -7.56 -21.57 0.68
C ARG A 376 -6.68 -21.37 1.91
N ASN A 377 -5.35 -21.46 1.74
CA ASN A 377 -4.40 -21.20 2.82
C ASN A 377 -4.47 -19.75 3.30
N GLY A 378 -4.57 -18.78 2.38
CA GLY A 378 -4.75 -17.36 2.70
C GLY A 378 -6.01 -17.09 3.51
N LEU A 379 -7.15 -17.64 3.07
CA LEU A 379 -8.45 -17.48 3.74
C LEU A 379 -8.50 -18.15 5.11
N SER A 380 -7.85 -19.31 5.29
CA SER A 380 -7.81 -20.01 6.59
C SER A 380 -7.12 -19.21 7.69
N ARG A 381 -6.22 -18.30 7.31
CA ARG A 381 -5.46 -17.43 8.23
C ARG A 381 -6.06 -16.03 8.34
N LEU A 382 -7.22 -15.79 7.71
CA LEU A 382 -7.84 -14.48 7.67
C LEU A 382 -8.40 -14.09 9.05
N PRO A 383 -8.11 -12.88 9.57
CA PRO A 383 -8.73 -12.36 10.78
C PRO A 383 -10.26 -12.25 10.63
N ASP A 384 -10.99 -12.51 11.72
CA ASP A 384 -12.45 -12.44 11.72
C ASP A 384 -12.96 -11.01 11.53
N SER A 385 -12.21 -10.02 12.01
CA SER A 385 -12.48 -8.59 11.75
C SER A 385 -12.49 -8.24 10.26
N VAL A 386 -11.63 -8.87 9.46
CA VAL A 386 -11.60 -8.65 8.01
C VAL A 386 -12.82 -9.31 7.35
N LYS A 387 -13.17 -10.55 7.75
CA LYS A 387 -14.37 -11.23 7.24
C LYS A 387 -15.64 -10.41 7.47
N GLU A 388 -15.79 -9.87 8.68
CA GLU A 388 -16.93 -9.01 9.02
C GLU A 388 -16.91 -7.69 8.25
N SER A 389 -15.73 -7.07 8.12
CA SER A 389 -15.60 -5.84 7.32
C SER A 389 -16.00 -6.09 5.87
N MET A 390 -15.54 -7.18 5.26
CA MET A 390 -15.89 -7.54 3.87
C MET A 390 -17.40 -7.78 3.72
N SER A 391 -18.04 -8.46 4.68
CA SER A 391 -19.49 -8.72 4.64
C SER A 391 -20.30 -7.41 4.69
N ILE A 392 -19.90 -6.46 5.56
CA ILE A 392 -20.52 -5.14 5.68
C ILE A 392 -20.33 -4.32 4.40
N LEU A 393 -19.11 -4.33 3.84
CA LEU A 393 -18.81 -3.59 2.62
C LEU A 393 -19.60 -4.14 1.43
N ALA A 394 -19.77 -5.45 1.32
CA ALA A 394 -20.58 -6.04 0.28
C ALA A 394 -22.05 -5.69 0.38
N ARG A 395 -22.63 -5.71 1.60
CA ARG A 395 -24.01 -5.26 1.82
C ARG A 395 -24.22 -3.80 1.40
N ARG A 396 -23.24 -2.93 1.71
CA ARG A 396 -23.27 -1.53 1.29
C ARG A 396 -23.14 -1.39 -0.23
N ALA A 397 -22.20 -2.10 -0.84
CA ALA A 397 -21.97 -2.09 -2.27
C ALA A 397 -23.23 -2.54 -3.02
N GLN A 398 -23.85 -3.63 -2.57
CA GLN A 398 -25.08 -4.19 -3.15
C GLN A 398 -26.23 -3.18 -3.14
N SER A 399 -26.38 -2.39 -2.08
CA SER A 399 -27.46 -1.39 -1.97
C SER A 399 -27.31 -0.20 -2.93
N ARG A 400 -26.13 -0.05 -3.57
CA ARG A 400 -25.81 1.05 -4.49
C ARG A 400 -25.87 0.64 -5.96
N VAL A 401 -26.19 -0.62 -6.26
CA VAL A 401 -26.22 -1.13 -7.63
C VAL A 401 -27.56 -0.81 -8.29
N GLU A 402 -27.62 0.26 -9.09
CA GLU A 402 -28.66 0.39 -10.12
C GLU A 402 -28.15 -0.02 -11.51
N ARG A 403 -26.84 0.04 -11.82
CA ARG A 403 -26.29 -0.24 -13.18
C ARG A 403 -24.79 -0.64 -13.21
N ALA A 404 -24.30 -1.49 -12.32
CA ALA A 404 -22.89 -1.90 -12.39
C ALA A 404 -22.68 -3.00 -13.46
N GLU A 405 -21.78 -2.74 -14.42
CA GLU A 405 -21.38 -3.72 -15.44
C GLU A 405 -20.54 -4.86 -14.81
N ASN A 406 -19.78 -4.58 -13.74
CA ASN A 406 -18.92 -5.53 -13.03
C ASN A 406 -19.05 -5.42 -11.49
N GLU A 407 -19.61 -6.45 -10.83
CA GLU A 407 -19.80 -6.49 -9.36
C GLU A 407 -18.47 -6.46 -8.59
N VAL A 408 -17.41 -7.09 -9.10
CA VAL A 408 -16.10 -7.17 -8.43
C VAL A 408 -15.46 -5.78 -8.33
N ASN A 409 -15.54 -4.99 -9.41
CA ASN A 409 -15.03 -3.61 -9.41
C ASN A 409 -15.76 -2.73 -8.40
N GLN A 410 -17.09 -2.83 -8.34
CA GLN A 410 -17.90 -2.07 -7.38
C GLN A 410 -17.56 -2.46 -5.93
N PHE A 411 -17.33 -3.74 -5.67
CA PHE A 411 -16.89 -4.21 -4.36
C PHE A 411 -15.50 -3.66 -4.01
N ARG A 412 -14.56 -3.71 -4.95
CA ARG A 412 -13.22 -3.12 -4.81
C ARG A 412 -13.27 -1.62 -4.50
N ASP A 413 -14.15 -0.87 -5.14
CA ASP A 413 -14.30 0.57 -4.90
C ASP A 413 -14.80 0.86 -3.48
N GLU A 414 -15.71 0.05 -2.94
CA GLU A 414 -16.14 0.18 -1.53
C GLU A 414 -15.01 -0.17 -0.55
N VAL A 415 -14.15 -1.14 -0.87
CA VAL A 415 -12.92 -1.41 -0.11
C VAL A 415 -11.96 -0.24 -0.16
N ALA A 416 -11.79 0.41 -1.32
CA ALA A 416 -10.95 1.59 -1.48
C ALA A 416 -11.49 2.76 -0.64
N VAL A 417 -12.80 3.03 -0.68
CA VAL A 417 -13.45 4.05 0.16
C VAL A 417 -13.29 3.75 1.65
N TRP A 418 -13.38 2.48 2.05
CA TRP A 418 -13.16 2.07 3.44
C TRP A 418 -11.74 2.36 3.91
N PHE A 419 -10.75 2.02 3.09
CA PHE A 419 -9.35 2.32 3.36
C PHE A 419 -9.10 3.83 3.43
N ASP A 420 -9.56 4.61 2.46
CA ASP A 420 -9.37 6.08 2.43
C ASP A 420 -9.96 6.76 3.67
N ARG A 421 -11.16 6.35 4.08
CA ARG A 421 -11.78 6.84 5.32
C ARG A 421 -10.97 6.47 6.57
N SER A 422 -10.31 5.31 6.58
CA SER A 422 -9.42 4.95 7.69
C SER A 422 -8.14 5.77 7.66
N MET A 423 -7.52 5.91 6.49
CA MET A 423 -6.27 6.63 6.32
C MET A 423 -6.42 8.14 6.54
N SER A 424 -7.56 8.76 6.23
CA SER A 424 -7.83 10.16 6.59
C SER A 424 -7.85 10.37 8.11
N ARG A 425 -8.44 9.45 8.88
CA ARG A 425 -8.40 9.48 10.35
C ARG A 425 -7.00 9.22 10.90
N ALA A 426 -6.33 8.19 10.39
CA ALA A 426 -4.98 7.82 10.82
C ALA A 426 -3.95 8.93 10.50
N SER A 427 -4.08 9.58 9.34
CA SER A 427 -3.25 10.71 8.94
C SER A 427 -3.45 11.91 9.87
N GLY A 428 -4.65 12.10 10.43
CA GLY A 428 -4.90 13.11 11.45
C GLY A 428 -4.05 12.90 12.71
N VAL A 429 -3.93 11.65 13.18
CA VAL A 429 -3.09 11.28 14.32
C VAL A 429 -1.61 11.53 14.01
N TYR A 430 -1.14 11.10 12.83
CA TYR A 430 0.23 11.36 12.37
C TYR A 430 0.55 12.86 12.36
N LYS A 431 -0.33 13.68 11.75
CA LYS A 431 -0.14 15.14 11.69
C LYS A 431 -0.05 15.77 13.08
N ARG A 432 -0.82 15.28 14.06
CA ARG A 432 -0.74 15.78 15.45
C ARG A 432 0.57 15.40 16.12
N ASN A 433 1.04 14.17 15.94
CA ASN A 433 2.31 13.72 16.50
C ASN A 433 3.50 14.43 15.83
N ALA A 434 3.45 14.60 14.50
CA ALA A 434 4.44 15.33 13.72
C ALA A 434 4.54 16.80 14.15
N LYS A 435 3.42 17.47 14.50
CA LYS A 435 3.45 18.82 15.09
C LYS A 435 4.20 18.86 16.42
N GLY A 436 4.03 17.84 17.27
CA GLY A 436 4.80 17.73 18.52
C GLY A 436 6.31 17.60 18.27
N VAL A 437 6.68 16.76 17.29
CA VAL A 437 8.08 16.62 16.87
C VAL A 437 8.61 17.93 16.27
N ALA A 438 7.83 18.62 15.43
CA ALA A 438 8.21 19.90 14.85
C ALA A 438 8.54 20.96 15.92
N ILE A 439 7.74 21.02 17.00
CA ILE A 439 7.99 21.91 18.13
C ILE A 439 9.31 21.56 18.82
N LEU A 440 9.55 20.27 19.11
CA LEU A 440 10.82 19.83 19.69
C LEU A 440 12.01 20.16 18.78
N MET A 441 11.85 19.99 17.47
CA MET A 441 12.88 20.30 16.49
C MET A 441 13.14 21.80 16.37
N GLY A 442 12.09 22.63 16.41
CA GLY A 442 12.20 24.08 16.43
C GLY A 442 12.88 24.59 17.69
N LEU A 443 12.56 24.03 18.86
CA LEU A 443 13.24 24.33 20.14
C LEU A 443 14.72 23.92 20.10
N PHE A 444 14.99 22.72 19.58
CA PHE A 444 16.35 22.23 19.38
C PHE A 444 17.15 23.12 18.44
N LEU A 445 16.55 23.52 17.30
CA LEU A 445 17.17 24.45 16.35
C LEU A 445 17.45 25.79 17.04
N ALA A 446 16.47 26.39 17.71
CA ALA A 446 16.63 27.67 18.40
C ALA A 446 17.75 27.65 19.45
N ALA A 447 17.85 26.59 20.24
CA ALA A 447 18.92 26.42 21.22
C ALA A 447 20.29 26.21 20.54
N THR A 448 20.38 25.33 19.54
CA THR A 448 21.64 25.03 18.85
C THR A 448 22.17 26.21 18.04
N THR A 449 21.31 27.00 17.43
CA THR A 449 21.69 28.20 16.67
C THR A 449 21.73 29.47 17.52
N ASN A 450 21.36 29.39 18.81
CA ASN A 450 21.17 30.56 19.69
C ASN A 450 20.22 31.61 19.07
N SER A 451 19.14 31.16 18.44
CA SER A 451 18.13 32.05 17.85
C SER A 451 17.16 32.54 18.92
N ASP A 452 17.21 33.83 19.23
CA ASP A 452 16.41 34.49 20.27
C ASP A 452 15.50 35.55 19.64
N THR A 453 14.18 35.36 19.76
CA THR A 453 13.16 36.25 19.17
C THR A 453 13.30 37.70 19.63
N PHE A 454 13.47 37.94 20.93
CA PHE A 454 13.55 39.30 21.45
C PHE A 454 14.89 39.94 21.08
N HIS A 455 15.97 39.15 21.00
CA HIS A 455 17.26 39.62 20.54
C HIS A 455 17.23 40.01 19.05
N ILE A 456 16.68 39.15 18.20
CA ILE A 456 16.52 39.41 16.76
C ILE A 456 15.71 40.69 16.54
N PHE A 457 14.58 40.84 17.23
CA PHE A 457 13.77 42.05 17.17
C PHE A 457 14.54 43.31 17.61
N ASN A 458 15.22 43.25 18.74
CA ASN A 458 15.99 44.38 19.26
C ASN A 458 17.14 44.75 18.31
N ARG A 459 17.79 43.75 17.69
CA ARG A 459 18.87 43.98 16.72
C ARG A 459 18.35 44.59 15.43
N LEU A 460 17.29 44.06 14.84
CA LEU A 460 16.70 44.60 13.61
C LEU A 460 16.14 46.02 13.81
N SER A 461 15.57 46.31 14.98
CA SER A 461 15.04 47.64 15.29
C SER A 461 16.10 48.67 15.64
N SER A 462 17.25 48.25 16.20
CA SER A 462 18.30 49.19 16.65
C SER A 462 19.45 49.38 15.65
N ASP A 463 19.62 48.46 14.70
CA ASP A 463 20.76 48.43 13.77
C ASP A 463 20.29 48.68 12.32
N ASP A 464 20.54 49.89 11.82
CA ASP A 464 20.13 50.31 10.48
C ASP A 464 20.86 49.55 9.36
N SER A 465 22.14 49.22 9.56
CA SER A 465 22.95 48.49 8.59
C SER A 465 22.48 47.05 8.44
N LEU A 466 22.27 46.36 9.58
CA LEU A 466 21.72 45.00 9.59
C LEU A 466 20.33 44.96 8.92
N ARG A 467 19.46 45.92 9.25
CA ARG A 467 18.10 45.95 8.70
C ARG A 467 18.09 46.10 7.17
N ARG A 468 18.92 47.00 6.61
CA ARG A 468 19.04 47.19 5.16
C ARG A 468 19.51 45.93 4.44
N ILE A 469 20.52 45.25 4.98
CA ILE A 469 21.03 44.01 4.39
C ILE A 469 19.94 42.94 4.37
N VAL A 470 19.22 42.76 5.48
CA VAL A 470 18.17 41.74 5.56
C VAL A 470 17.01 42.06 4.61
N THR A 471 16.55 43.32 4.53
CA THR A 471 15.44 43.68 3.63
C THR A 471 15.83 43.62 2.15
N GLU A 472 17.05 44.00 1.80
CA GLU A 472 17.60 43.86 0.45
C GLU A 472 17.62 42.39 0.01
N ARG A 473 18.13 41.50 0.87
CA ARG A 473 18.14 40.05 0.58
C ARG A 473 16.76 39.43 0.54
N ALA A 474 15.83 39.90 1.39
CA ALA A 474 14.44 39.49 1.33
C ALA A 474 13.80 39.80 -0.03
N SER A 475 14.15 40.94 -0.64
CA SER A 475 13.64 41.32 -1.97
C SER A 475 14.22 40.51 -3.13
N GLN A 476 15.36 39.84 -2.93
CA GLN A 476 16.04 39.02 -3.94
C GLN A 476 15.56 37.55 -3.97
N LEU A 477 14.80 37.10 -2.97
CA LEU A 477 14.22 35.76 -2.95
C LEU A 477 13.07 35.64 -3.98
N ASN A 478 13.37 35.02 -5.12
CA ASN A 478 12.34 34.62 -6.09
C ASN A 478 11.65 33.33 -5.62
N LEU A 479 10.42 33.44 -5.09
CA LEU A 479 9.61 32.32 -4.59
C LEU A 479 8.78 31.61 -5.69
N ASN A 480 9.21 31.64 -6.95
CA ASN A 480 8.45 31.00 -8.04
C ASN A 480 8.47 29.47 -7.87
N ALA A 481 7.31 28.92 -7.47
CA ALA A 481 7.11 27.54 -7.04
C ALA A 481 7.26 26.45 -8.13
N GLU A 482 7.38 26.82 -9.41
CA GLU A 482 7.46 25.84 -10.51
C GLU A 482 8.88 25.31 -10.78
N ASN A 483 9.92 25.98 -10.26
CA ASN A 483 11.33 25.58 -10.47
C ASN A 483 12.18 25.81 -9.22
N SER A 484 11.82 25.19 -8.09
CA SER A 484 12.63 25.27 -6.86
C SER A 484 13.78 24.24 -6.88
N PRO A 485 15.04 24.60 -7.20
CA PRO A 485 16.16 23.73 -6.89
C PRO A 485 16.28 23.54 -5.37
N ARG A 486 16.72 22.36 -4.92
CA ARG A 486 16.96 22.02 -3.50
C ARG A 486 17.64 23.18 -2.77
N PHE A 487 17.22 23.45 -1.53
CA PHE A 487 17.80 24.45 -0.62
C PHE A 487 19.34 24.45 -0.62
N SER A 488 19.98 23.28 -0.78
CA SER A 488 21.43 23.15 -0.92
C SER A 488 22.05 23.99 -2.05
N ALA A 489 21.40 24.07 -3.22
CA ALA A 489 21.89 24.85 -4.36
C ALA A 489 21.69 26.37 -4.15
N GLN A 490 20.62 26.76 -3.45
CA GLN A 490 20.38 28.15 -3.07
C GLN A 490 21.34 28.59 -1.94
N LEU A 491 21.63 27.70 -0.99
CA LEU A 491 22.54 27.94 0.13
C LEU A 491 24.00 28.05 -0.31
N GLU A 492 24.40 27.31 -1.35
CA GLU A 492 25.76 27.36 -1.92
C GLU A 492 26.00 28.68 -2.68
N ASN A 493 25.00 29.14 -3.45
CA ASN A 493 25.02 30.46 -4.08
C ASN A 493 25.00 31.59 -3.04
N LEU A 494 24.20 31.45 -1.97
CA LEU A 494 24.21 32.39 -0.85
C LEU A 494 25.60 32.41 -0.20
N LYS A 495 26.13 31.26 0.22
CA LYS A 495 27.41 31.16 0.93
C LYS A 495 28.55 31.83 0.16
N ASN A 496 28.64 31.60 -1.15
CA ASN A 496 29.69 32.17 -2.00
C ASN A 496 29.59 33.70 -2.14
N GLU A 497 28.38 34.28 -2.11
CA GLU A 497 28.19 35.74 -2.05
C GLU A 497 28.32 36.34 -0.64
N THR A 498 28.05 35.54 0.41
CA THR A 498 27.91 36.06 1.77
C THR A 498 29.21 36.06 2.59
N ASP A 499 30.24 35.30 2.19
CA ASP A 499 31.55 35.24 2.87
C ASP A 499 32.32 36.58 2.85
N ALA A 500 32.00 37.49 1.92
CA ALA A 500 32.61 38.82 1.82
C ALA A 500 31.94 39.88 2.71
N VAL A 501 30.68 39.68 3.14
CA VAL A 501 29.87 40.66 3.89
C VAL A 501 29.59 40.22 5.34
N LEU A 502 29.53 38.91 5.62
CA LEU A 502 29.31 38.37 6.97
C LEU A 502 30.47 38.60 7.95
N ARG A 503 31.64 39.05 7.47
CA ARG A 503 32.78 39.36 8.35
C ARG A 503 32.60 40.68 9.13
N GLU A 504 31.71 41.57 8.70
CA GLU A 504 31.54 42.89 9.30
C GLU A 504 30.33 43.03 10.24
N ILE A 505 29.31 42.16 10.15
CA ILE A 505 28.09 42.27 10.97
C ILE A 505 27.72 40.92 11.58
N SER A 506 27.87 40.80 12.91
CA SER A 506 27.38 39.65 13.66
C SER A 506 25.85 39.54 13.49
N PHE A 507 25.40 38.56 12.72
CA PHE A 507 23.98 38.25 12.58
C PHE A 507 23.39 37.94 13.97
N PRO A 508 22.12 38.30 14.25
CA PRO A 508 21.46 38.05 15.54
C PRO A 508 21.12 36.58 15.82
N ILE A 509 21.84 35.66 15.18
CA ILE A 509 21.84 34.20 15.41
C ILE A 509 23.31 33.79 15.52
N SER A 510 23.62 32.72 16.25
CA SER A 510 24.94 32.15 16.58
C SER A 510 25.44 32.37 18.00
N TRP A 511 26.25 31.42 18.44
CA TRP A 511 26.98 31.38 19.71
C TRP A 511 28.27 32.20 19.63
N ASN A 512 28.15 33.52 19.50
CA ASN A 512 29.30 34.44 19.57
C ASN A 512 29.22 35.33 20.82
N SER A 513 30.38 35.85 21.24
CA SER A 513 30.51 36.66 22.45
C SER A 513 29.61 37.91 22.42
N SER A 514 29.48 38.54 21.25
CA SER A 514 28.68 39.76 21.09
C SER A 514 27.17 39.51 21.26
N ASN A 515 26.66 38.41 20.74
CA ASN A 515 25.25 38.02 20.85
C ASN A 515 24.93 37.61 22.28
N ILE A 516 25.73 36.71 22.87
CA ILE A 516 25.52 36.25 24.25
C ILE A 516 25.56 37.41 25.24
N GLY A 517 26.54 38.31 25.09
CA GLY A 517 26.64 39.50 25.95
C GLY A 517 25.39 40.37 25.88
N ARG A 518 24.84 40.62 24.68
CA ARG A 518 23.62 41.40 24.48
C ARG A 518 22.38 40.68 25.02
N GLN A 519 22.27 39.36 24.85
CA GLN A 519 21.15 38.55 25.32
C GLN A 519 21.09 38.47 26.86
N LEU A 520 22.25 38.35 27.51
CA LEU A 520 22.36 38.30 28.97
C LEU A 520 22.35 39.68 29.64
N GLY A 521 22.31 40.77 28.86
CA GLY A 521 22.28 42.14 29.37
C GLY A 521 23.61 42.58 30.00
N CYS A 522 24.73 42.13 29.44
CA CYS A 522 26.06 42.61 29.84
C CYS A 522 26.29 44.06 29.40
N PRO A 523 27.16 44.81 30.12
CA PRO A 523 27.44 46.20 29.77
C PRO A 523 28.09 46.30 28.38
N SER A 524 27.79 47.38 27.63
CA SER A 524 28.30 47.59 26.27
C SER A 524 29.83 47.60 26.18
N SER A 525 30.51 48.00 27.26
CA SER A 525 31.98 47.94 27.38
C SER A 525 32.53 46.51 27.29
N ALA A 526 31.75 45.50 27.70
CA ALA A 526 32.12 44.08 27.61
C ALA A 526 31.96 43.52 26.18
N ILE A 527 31.15 44.16 25.35
CA ILE A 527 30.65 43.63 24.06
C ILE A 527 31.45 44.23 22.89
N SER A 528 31.95 45.46 23.04
CA SER A 528 32.68 46.20 21.99
C SER A 528 34.21 46.17 22.16
N ALA A 529 34.73 45.40 23.11
CA ALA A 529 36.16 45.37 23.42
C ALA A 529 36.97 44.71 22.29
N THR A 530 37.73 45.53 21.56
CA THR A 530 38.66 45.07 20.52
C THR A 530 39.78 44.23 21.16
N PRO A 531 40.15 43.07 20.60
CA PRO A 531 41.26 42.28 21.13
C PRO A 531 42.57 43.09 21.08
N PRO A 532 43.50 42.90 22.05
CA PRO A 532 44.79 43.59 22.07
C PRO A 532 45.57 43.35 20.76
N GLN A 533 46.14 44.40 20.16
CA GLN A 533 46.85 44.32 18.88
C GLN A 533 48.25 43.69 18.95
N ASP A 534 48.68 43.21 20.12
CA ASP A 534 50.08 42.84 20.38
C ASP A 534 50.47 41.40 20.01
N GLN A 535 49.61 40.61 19.34
CA GLN A 535 49.91 39.23 18.92
C GLN A 535 49.54 38.93 17.46
N PRO A 536 50.30 38.06 16.74
CA PRO A 536 49.96 37.65 15.39
C PRO A 536 48.57 36.99 15.38
N PRO A 537 47.65 37.42 14.49
CA PRO A 537 46.25 37.06 14.60
C PRO A 537 46.03 35.64 14.09
N THR A 538 46.09 34.66 14.98
CA THR A 538 45.42 33.38 14.74
C THR A 538 43.95 33.54 15.15
N GLU A 539 43.01 33.05 14.33
CA GLU A 539 41.57 33.14 14.62
C GLU A 539 41.22 32.63 16.03
N ALA A 540 41.90 31.58 16.49
CA ALA A 540 41.72 31.02 17.83
C ALA A 540 42.10 31.99 18.97
N ASN A 541 43.16 32.78 18.81
CA ASN A 541 43.61 33.73 19.83
C ASN A 541 42.68 34.95 19.91
N GLN A 542 42.17 35.41 18.78
CA GLN A 542 41.20 36.49 18.71
C GLN A 542 39.85 36.07 19.33
N LEU A 543 39.38 34.87 18.99
CA LEU A 543 38.17 34.29 19.58
C LEU A 543 38.29 34.23 21.11
N LYS A 544 39.40 33.68 21.63
CA LYS A 544 39.63 33.57 23.07
C LYS A 544 39.62 34.95 23.75
N ALA A 545 40.32 35.93 23.20
CA ALA A 545 40.36 37.29 23.74
C ALA A 545 38.97 37.95 23.78
N GLN A 546 38.13 37.74 22.76
CA GLN A 546 36.75 38.24 22.75
C GLN A 546 35.89 37.62 23.87
N TRP A 547 36.04 36.33 24.13
CA TRP A 547 35.33 35.66 25.24
C TRP A 547 35.85 36.09 26.61
N ASP A 548 37.16 36.25 26.78
CA ASP A 548 37.76 36.71 28.02
C ASP A 548 37.32 38.15 28.37
N ASN A 549 37.23 39.02 27.36
CA ASN A 549 36.70 40.38 27.53
C ASN A 549 35.23 40.38 27.96
N LEU A 550 34.42 39.52 27.31
CA LEU A 550 33.02 39.35 27.68
C LEU A 550 32.90 38.84 29.13
N TYR A 551 33.70 37.85 29.50
CA TYR A 551 33.73 37.27 30.85
C TYR A 551 34.00 38.34 31.91
N LYS A 552 35.08 39.12 31.74
CA LYS A 552 35.46 40.21 32.65
C LYS A 552 34.34 41.23 32.80
N GLY A 553 33.81 41.71 31.68
CA GLY A 553 32.80 42.76 31.69
C GLY A 553 31.42 42.29 32.16
N CYS A 554 31.02 41.04 31.89
CA CYS A 554 29.74 40.49 32.36
C CYS A 554 29.73 40.21 33.87
N LEU A 555 30.86 39.75 34.43
CA LEU A 555 31.04 39.40 35.84
C LEU A 555 31.59 40.57 36.69
N ASN A 556 31.98 41.67 36.06
CA ASN A 556 32.64 42.82 36.71
C ASN A 556 33.89 42.37 37.50
N THR A 557 34.79 41.62 36.84
CA THR A 557 36.03 41.10 37.42
C THR A 557 37.23 41.46 36.54
N ASP A 558 38.37 41.72 37.18
CA ASP A 558 39.64 41.99 36.49
C ASP A 558 40.42 40.71 36.17
N GLN A 559 40.01 39.56 36.73
CA GLN A 559 40.70 38.29 36.53
C GLN A 559 40.41 37.69 35.15
N VAL A 560 41.48 37.27 34.46
CA VAL A 560 41.40 36.50 33.21
C VAL A 560 41.08 35.04 33.57
N SER A 561 39.99 34.50 33.02
CA SER A 561 39.65 33.10 33.24
C SER A 561 40.57 32.20 32.42
N THR A 562 41.23 31.24 33.07
CA THR A 562 41.99 30.18 32.39
C THR A 562 41.07 29.04 31.93
N ALA A 563 39.79 29.09 32.27
CA ALA A 563 38.82 28.04 31.94
C ALA A 563 38.47 28.03 30.44
N PRO A 564 38.12 26.87 29.87
CA PRO A 564 37.58 26.77 28.52
C PRO A 564 36.32 27.64 28.35
N ILE A 565 36.09 28.15 27.13
CA ILE A 565 34.94 29.02 26.80
C ILE A 565 33.59 28.46 27.30
N PRO A 566 33.26 27.15 27.15
CA PRO A 566 32.00 26.62 27.66
C PRO A 566 31.82 26.80 29.18
N VAL A 567 32.91 26.69 29.94
CA VAL A 567 32.92 26.87 31.40
C VAL A 567 32.77 28.36 31.75
N GLN A 568 33.42 29.25 30.98
CA GLN A 568 33.25 30.69 31.14
C GLN A 568 31.79 31.11 30.92
N VAL A 569 31.16 30.62 29.85
CA VAL A 569 29.74 30.90 29.54
C VAL A 569 28.83 30.37 30.65
N ALA A 570 29.07 29.16 31.16
CA ALA A 570 28.32 28.60 32.28
C ALA A 570 28.42 29.47 33.55
N GLN A 571 29.60 30.02 33.84
CA GLN A 571 29.80 30.94 34.96
C GLN A 571 29.03 32.27 34.77
N ILE A 572 29.03 32.82 33.55
CA ILE A 572 28.24 34.02 33.24
C ILE A 572 26.75 33.73 33.42
N PHE A 573 26.26 32.58 32.97
CA PHE A 573 24.87 32.15 33.15
C PHE A 573 24.47 32.06 34.63
N MET A 574 25.34 31.50 35.49
CA MET A 574 25.09 31.42 36.93
C MET A 574 25.03 32.81 37.59
N ASN A 575 25.85 33.77 37.13
CA ASN A 575 25.85 35.12 37.68
C ASN A 575 24.72 36.02 37.14
N ARG A 576 24.11 35.65 35.99
CA ARG A 576 23.04 36.42 35.34
C ARG A 576 21.78 35.55 35.13
N PRO A 577 21.13 35.06 36.20
CA PRO A 577 20.01 34.12 36.10
C PRO A 577 18.80 34.74 35.39
N LEU A 578 18.52 36.04 35.57
CA LEU A 578 17.44 36.74 34.88
C LEU A 578 17.66 36.82 33.36
N GLY A 579 18.91 37.04 32.94
CA GLY A 579 19.30 37.05 31.53
C GLY A 579 19.13 35.67 30.90
N LEU A 580 19.58 34.63 31.59
CA LEU A 580 19.41 33.24 31.17
C LEU A 580 17.92 32.86 31.07
N MET A 581 17.09 33.24 32.04
CA MET A 581 15.65 32.99 32.00
C MET A 581 14.99 33.66 30.79
N ARG A 582 15.34 34.94 30.51
CA ARG A 582 14.85 35.63 29.32
C ARG A 582 15.28 34.93 28.04
N MET A 583 16.53 34.49 27.97
CA MET A 583 17.08 33.77 26.82
C MET A 583 16.34 32.44 26.58
N ILE A 584 16.10 31.64 27.63
CA ILE A 584 15.35 30.37 27.53
C ILE A 584 13.89 30.63 27.08
N VAL A 585 13.22 31.63 27.65
CA VAL A 585 11.86 32.02 27.22
C VAL A 585 11.87 32.46 25.76
N SER A 586 12.91 33.19 25.34
CA SER A 586 13.04 33.65 23.96
C SER A 586 13.29 32.51 22.99
N TRP A 587 14.09 31.51 23.37
CA TRP A 587 14.25 30.27 22.61
C TRP A 587 12.95 29.48 22.53
N ALA A 588 12.15 29.47 23.59
CA ALA A 588 10.83 28.83 23.57
C ALA A 588 9.91 29.50 22.54
N VAL A 589 9.84 30.84 22.56
CA VAL A 589 9.06 31.62 21.57
C VAL A 589 9.62 31.41 20.16
N CYS A 590 10.94 31.45 20.00
CA CYS A 590 11.60 31.26 18.70
C CYS A 590 11.33 29.87 18.12
N GLY A 591 11.50 28.82 18.94
CA GLY A 591 11.28 27.44 18.53
C GLY A 591 9.83 27.16 18.15
N ILE A 592 8.85 27.74 18.86
CA ILE A 592 7.44 27.66 18.47
C ILE A 592 7.21 28.39 17.15
N ALA A 593 7.76 29.60 16.96
CA ALA A 593 7.62 30.35 15.72
C ALA A 593 8.19 29.59 14.51
N ILE A 594 9.37 28.97 14.67
CA ILE A 594 10.01 28.10 13.66
C ILE A 594 9.11 26.89 13.35
N ALA A 595 8.62 26.23 14.39
CA ALA A 595 7.77 25.04 14.25
C ALA A 595 6.38 25.34 13.64
N MET A 596 5.87 26.56 13.82
CA MET A 596 4.60 27.01 13.23
C MET A 596 4.76 27.46 11.77
N GLY A 597 5.95 27.95 11.37
CA GLY A 597 6.24 28.27 9.98
C GLY A 597 6.41 27.02 9.11
N ALA A 598 7.10 25.99 9.62
CA ALA A 598 7.41 24.76 8.89
C ALA A 598 6.19 24.01 8.25
N PRO A 599 4.98 23.98 8.84
CA PRO A 599 3.80 23.36 8.24
C PRO A 599 2.91 24.31 7.40
N PHE A 600 3.26 25.60 7.27
CA PHE A 600 2.50 26.61 6.49
C PHE A 600 3.12 26.92 5.12
N TRP A 601 4.37 26.49 4.88
CA TRP A 601 5.05 26.49 3.58
C TRP A 601 5.11 25.04 3.07
#